data_AF-A0AAV4WGU5-F1
#
_entry.id   AF-A0AAV4WGU5-F1
#
_cell.length_a   1.000
_cell.length_b   1.000
_cell.length_c   1.000
_cell.angle_alpha   90.00
_cell.angle_beta   90.00
_cell.angle_gamma   90.00
#
_symmetry.space_group_name_H-M   'P 1'
#
loop_
_entity.id
_entity.type
_entity.pdbx_description
1 polymer ?
#
loop_
_entity_poly.entity_id
_entity_poly.type
_entity_poly.pdbx_seq_one_letter_code
_entity_poly.pdbx_strand_id
1 'polypeptide(L)'
;MREYCFHCHGDGFSPVTLRTVTKDCLHCTGSGQRKCWKCNGEGMALCKACSGTGQIKCFIRLTIKWTNHLDDHVVEKVAALDDDKIRNVSGEIVCQEEETTLLPLTHFPDTTVSMASAQILQNHASSFPEEKVLKQRHKVSIVPVAAVSYKWKNHDGLFHVYGFEQRVYAPSYPQTCCCCSIL
;
A
#
# COMPACT_ATOMS: atom_id res chain seq x y z
N MET A 1 36.99 16.35 37.10
CA MET A 1 35.71 16.03 37.76
C MET A 1 35.73 14.62 38.31
N ARG A 2 35.35 14.41 39.57
CA ARG A 2 35.24 13.09 40.20
C ARG A 2 33.82 12.92 40.75
N GLU A 3 33.29 11.72 40.71
CA GLU A 3 32.00 11.38 41.31
C GLU A 3 32.20 10.37 42.44
N TYR A 4 31.22 10.31 43.33
CA TYR A 4 31.29 9.40 44.47
C TYR A 4 31.31 7.95 43.99
N CYS A 5 32.05 7.11 44.69
CA CYS A 5 32.05 5.69 44.42
C CYS A 5 30.75 5.08 44.92
N PHE A 6 29.86 4.71 43.99
CA PHE A 6 28.58 4.07 44.32
C PHE A 6 28.71 2.74 45.09
N HIS A 7 29.85 2.05 45.00
CA HIS A 7 30.05 0.74 45.64
C HIS A 7 30.44 0.85 47.13
N CYS A 8 30.95 2.00 47.56
CA CYS A 8 31.28 2.29 48.95
C CYS A 8 30.62 3.58 49.45
N HIS A 9 29.66 4.13 48.70
CA HIS A 9 28.98 5.40 48.98
C HIS A 9 29.88 6.59 49.36
N GLY A 10 31.13 6.62 48.88
CA GLY A 10 32.09 7.65 49.24
C GLY A 10 33.10 7.28 50.33
N ASP A 11 32.91 6.16 51.03
CA ASP A 11 33.71 5.83 52.23
C ASP A 11 35.12 5.32 51.90
N GLY A 12 35.36 4.85 50.68
CA GLY A 12 36.63 4.27 50.28
C GLY A 12 36.82 2.81 50.71
N PHE A 13 35.92 2.25 51.53
CA PHE A 13 36.03 0.87 52.04
C PHE A 13 34.90 -0.04 51.54
N SER A 14 35.18 -1.33 51.38
CA SER A 14 34.17 -2.32 50.98
C SER A 14 33.23 -2.65 52.15
N PRO A 15 31.90 -2.72 51.92
CA PRO A 15 30.96 -3.17 52.95
C PRO A 15 31.05 -4.69 53.08
N VAL A 16 31.99 -5.19 53.88
CA VAL A 16 31.98 -6.60 54.32
C VAL A 16 31.73 -6.65 55.82
N THR A 17 30.60 -7.29 56.12
CA THR A 17 30.10 -7.68 57.43
C THR A 17 31.10 -8.59 58.15
N LEU A 18 31.24 -8.35 59.46
CA LEU A 18 31.98 -9.10 60.48
C LEU A 18 33.45 -8.69 60.72
N ARG A 19 33.59 -7.85 61.76
CA ARG A 19 34.71 -7.69 62.71
C ARG A 19 36.09 -7.34 62.11
N THR A 20 36.39 -6.03 62.20
CA THR A 20 37.71 -5.41 62.45
C THR A 20 38.78 -5.37 61.34
N VAL A 21 38.46 -5.68 60.08
CA VAL A 21 39.37 -5.33 58.96
C VAL A 21 38.59 -4.63 57.85
N THR A 22 38.67 -3.29 57.81
CA THR A 22 38.20 -2.48 56.68
C THR A 22 39.15 -2.70 55.51
N LYS A 23 38.67 -3.33 54.44
CA LYS A 23 39.41 -3.46 53.19
C LYS A 23 39.08 -2.31 52.25
N ASP A 24 40.10 -1.79 51.58
CA ASP A 24 39.92 -0.77 50.56
C ASP A 24 38.92 -1.25 49.51
N CYS A 25 37.99 -0.38 49.16
CA CYS A 25 37.05 -0.61 48.09
C CYS A 25 37.83 -0.78 46.78
N LEU A 26 37.76 -1.96 46.19
CA LEU A 26 38.48 -2.30 44.96
C LEU A 26 38.06 -1.43 43.76
N HIS A 27 36.86 -0.84 43.80
CA HIS A 27 36.33 -0.01 42.71
C HIS A 27 36.86 1.43 42.71
N CYS A 28 37.26 1.97 43.86
CA CYS A 28 37.85 3.30 43.99
C CYS A 28 39.25 3.28 44.60
N THR A 29 39.81 2.09 44.83
CA THR A 29 41.13 1.84 45.44
C THR A 29 41.35 2.68 46.69
N GLY A 30 40.39 2.67 47.63
CA GLY A 30 40.49 3.42 48.88
C GLY A 30 40.09 4.89 48.80
N SER A 31 39.93 5.48 47.61
CA SER A 31 39.78 6.94 47.49
C SER A 31 38.37 7.49 47.72
N GLY A 32 37.36 6.63 47.80
CA GLY A 32 35.95 7.04 47.92
C GLY A 32 35.35 7.69 46.66
N GLN A 33 36.18 8.01 45.67
CA GLN A 33 35.79 8.73 44.46
C GLN A 33 36.26 8.00 43.21
N ARG A 34 35.55 8.19 42.10
CA ARG A 34 35.94 7.67 40.79
C ARG A 34 35.92 8.78 39.75
N LYS A 35 36.68 8.59 38.68
CA LYS A 35 36.55 9.46 37.50
C LYS A 35 35.11 9.41 37.02
N CYS A 36 34.61 10.55 36.57
CA CYS A 36 33.25 10.61 36.09
C CYS A 36 33.06 9.73 34.87
N TRP A 37 32.08 8.83 34.88
CA TRP A 37 31.88 7.87 33.79
C TRP A 37 31.43 8.56 32.50
N LYS A 38 30.76 9.71 32.61
CA LYS A 38 30.27 10.49 31.47
C LYS A 38 31.36 11.32 30.79
N CYS A 39 32.28 11.90 31.56
CA CYS A 39 33.31 12.80 31.04
C CYS A 39 34.75 12.28 31.23
N ASN A 40 34.92 11.05 31.71
CA ASN A 40 36.20 10.47 32.13
C ASN A 40 37.06 11.37 33.06
N GLY A 41 36.39 12.26 33.79
CA GLY A 41 36.99 13.24 34.67
C GLY A 41 37.48 14.54 34.02
N GLU A 42 37.24 14.75 32.73
CA GLU A 42 37.57 15.98 32.01
C GLU A 42 36.61 17.15 32.33
N GLY A 43 35.41 16.85 32.85
CA GLY A 43 34.39 17.86 33.19
C GLY A 43 33.53 18.29 31.99
N MET A 44 33.87 17.84 30.78
CA MET A 44 33.06 18.00 29.57
C MET A 44 32.93 16.65 28.87
N ALA A 45 31.79 16.40 28.22
CA ALA A 45 31.56 15.18 27.45
C ALA A 45 31.25 15.56 26.00
N LEU A 46 31.78 14.79 25.05
CA LEU A 46 31.51 15.01 23.63
C LEU A 46 30.03 14.79 23.34
N CYS A 47 29.45 15.66 22.52
CA CYS A 47 28.10 15.48 22.02
C CYS A 47 28.03 14.19 21.20
N LYS A 48 27.11 13.28 21.53
CA LYS A 48 26.96 11.99 20.81
C LYS A 48 26.62 12.17 19.32
N ALA A 49 25.92 13.25 18.97
CA ALA A 49 25.47 13.50 17.60
C ALA A 49 26.58 14.01 16.68
N CYS A 50 27.48 14.88 17.18
CA CYS A 50 28.53 15.51 16.38
C CYS A 50 29.96 15.11 16.80
N SER A 51 30.11 14.27 17.83
CA SER A 51 31.40 13.91 18.45
C SER A 51 32.27 15.12 18.79
N GLY A 52 31.63 16.22 19.23
CA GLY A 52 32.31 17.47 19.59
C GLY A 52 32.79 18.33 18.41
N THR A 53 32.54 17.91 17.16
CA THR A 53 32.92 18.70 15.97
C THR A 53 32.03 19.94 15.74
N GLY A 54 30.85 19.97 16.37
CA GLY A 54 29.83 20.97 16.07
C GLY A 54 29.15 20.80 14.70
N GLN A 55 29.52 19.78 13.93
CA GLN A 55 29.00 19.54 12.58
C GLN A 55 28.07 18.34 12.57
N ILE A 56 26.87 18.52 12.03
CA ILE A 56 25.88 17.46 11.88
C ILE A 56 25.41 17.46 10.43
N LYS A 57 25.36 16.28 9.82
CA LYS A 57 24.78 16.12 8.48
C LYS A 57 23.27 15.97 8.62
N CYS A 58 22.54 16.94 8.08
CA CYS A 58 21.10 16.89 7.94
C CYS A 58 20.75 16.69 6.46
N PHE A 59 19.66 15.98 6.18
CA PHE A 59 19.14 15.84 4.83
C PHE A 59 17.61 15.84 4.86
N ILE A 60 17.02 16.25 3.74
CA ILE A 60 15.59 16.08 3.48
C ILE A 60 15.45 14.76 2.70
N ARG A 61 14.62 13.85 3.19
CA ARG A 61 14.32 12.60 2.49
C ARG A 61 13.02 12.75 1.71
N LEU A 62 13.12 12.84 0.39
CA LEU A 62 11.97 12.75 -0.50
C LEU A 62 11.71 11.28 -0.84
N THR A 63 10.47 10.81 -0.69
CA THR A 63 10.04 9.48 -1.13
C THR A 63 8.96 9.66 -2.18
N ILE A 64 9.20 9.17 -3.39
CA ILE A 64 8.26 9.26 -4.52
C ILE A 64 7.63 7.88 -4.70
N LYS A 65 6.30 7.82 -4.65
CA LYS A 65 5.52 6.63 -4.95
C LYS A 65 4.68 6.88 -6.19
N TRP A 66 4.77 5.97 -7.15
CA TRP A 66 3.95 5.99 -8.36
C TRP A 66 2.78 5.03 -8.17
N THR A 67 1.55 5.52 -8.30
CA THR A 67 0.32 4.73 -8.14
C THR A 67 -0.63 5.05 -9.27
N ASN A 68 -1.28 4.02 -9.83
CA ASN A 68 -2.39 4.19 -10.77
C ASN A 68 -3.69 3.88 -10.03
N HIS A 69 -4.54 4.90 -9.88
CA HIS A 69 -5.89 4.72 -9.35
C HIS A 69 -6.84 4.37 -10.50
N LEU A 70 -7.58 3.28 -10.34
CA LEU A 70 -8.46 2.72 -11.36
C LEU A 70 -9.87 2.70 -10.79
N ASP A 71 -10.81 3.30 -11.53
CA ASP A 71 -12.24 3.20 -11.32
C ASP A 71 -12.89 2.84 -12.66
N ASP A 72 -13.95 2.04 -12.61
CA ASP A 72 -14.71 1.63 -13.79
C ASP A 72 -16.23 1.64 -13.54
N HIS A 73 -16.98 1.56 -14.63
CA HIS A 73 -18.42 1.40 -14.60
C HIS A 73 -18.85 0.52 -15.77
N VAL A 74 -19.62 -0.52 -15.47
CA VAL A 74 -20.19 -1.42 -16.48
C VAL A 74 -21.65 -1.02 -16.69
N VAL A 75 -21.99 -0.67 -17.93
CA VAL A 75 -23.37 -0.44 -18.34
C VAL A 75 -23.93 -1.76 -18.82
N GLU A 76 -24.49 -2.55 -17.90
CA GLU A 76 -24.97 -3.91 -18.20
C GLU A 76 -26.26 -3.87 -19.05
N LYS A 77 -26.27 -4.59 -20.17
CA LYS A 77 -27.45 -4.79 -21.03
C LYS A 77 -27.97 -6.24 -21.03
N VAL A 78 -27.37 -7.13 -20.23
CA VAL A 78 -27.69 -8.58 -20.23
C VAL A 78 -27.67 -9.13 -18.81
N ALA A 79 -28.82 -9.11 -18.12
CA ALA A 79 -29.01 -9.48 -16.69
C ALA A 79 -28.48 -10.86 -16.24
N ALA A 80 -27.99 -11.70 -17.17
CA ALA A 80 -27.38 -12.98 -16.88
C ALA A 80 -25.86 -12.90 -16.66
N LEU A 81 -25.20 -11.78 -16.98
CA LEU A 81 -23.74 -11.64 -16.96
C LEU A 81 -23.30 -10.61 -15.92
N ASP A 82 -22.85 -11.12 -14.77
CA ASP A 82 -22.25 -10.32 -13.72
C ASP A 82 -21.09 -9.42 -14.22
N ASP A 83 -21.00 -8.20 -13.67
CA ASP A 83 -20.07 -7.16 -14.06
C ASP A 83 -18.62 -7.66 -14.06
N ASP A 84 -18.25 -8.47 -13.07
CA ASP A 84 -16.88 -9.00 -12.95
C ASP A 84 -16.49 -9.87 -14.15
N LYS A 85 -17.45 -10.53 -14.81
CA LYS A 85 -17.17 -11.28 -16.05
C LYS A 85 -16.82 -10.32 -17.18
N ILE A 86 -17.50 -9.19 -17.26
CA ILE A 86 -17.31 -8.16 -18.28
C ILE A 86 -15.99 -7.40 -18.05
N ARG A 87 -15.67 -7.06 -16.80
CA ARG A 87 -14.39 -6.39 -16.43
C ARG A 87 -13.16 -7.18 -16.85
N ASN A 88 -13.27 -8.51 -16.88
CA ASN A 88 -12.15 -9.42 -17.10
C ASN A 88 -12.00 -9.87 -18.56
N VAL A 89 -12.67 -9.24 -19.52
CA VAL A 89 -12.54 -9.53 -20.97
C VAL A 89 -12.24 -8.28 -21.78
N SER A 90 -11.73 -8.45 -23.00
CA SER A 90 -11.47 -7.36 -23.92
C SER A 90 -12.64 -7.11 -24.88
N GLY A 91 -12.68 -5.89 -25.41
CA GLY A 91 -13.67 -5.43 -26.37
C GLY A 91 -13.11 -4.30 -27.23
N GLU A 92 -13.96 -3.74 -28.08
CA GLU A 92 -13.59 -2.64 -28.97
C GLU A 92 -13.41 -1.34 -28.18
N ILE A 93 -12.28 -0.67 -28.32
CA ILE A 93 -12.07 0.64 -27.71
C ILE A 93 -12.67 1.69 -28.65
N VAL A 94 -13.80 2.28 -28.23
CA VAL A 94 -14.53 3.27 -29.02
C VAL A 94 -14.16 4.71 -28.67
N CYS A 95 -13.59 4.92 -27.49
CA CYS A 95 -13.06 6.20 -27.05
C CYS A 95 -11.88 5.96 -26.11
N GLN A 96 -10.78 6.66 -26.36
CA GLN A 96 -9.65 6.69 -25.46
C GLN A 96 -8.97 8.05 -25.52
N GLU A 97 -8.85 8.68 -24.35
CA GLU A 97 -8.21 9.98 -24.19
C GLU A 97 -7.25 9.93 -23.00
N GLU A 98 -6.15 10.67 -23.09
CA GLU A 98 -5.15 10.72 -22.02
C GLU A 98 -4.56 12.13 -21.87
N GLU A 99 -4.88 12.81 -20.77
CA GLU A 99 -4.39 14.15 -20.47
C GLU A 99 -4.11 14.34 -18.97
N THR A 100 -3.55 15.50 -18.60
CA THR A 100 -3.32 15.81 -17.17
C THR A 100 -4.65 15.95 -16.40
N THR A 101 -5.67 16.47 -17.06
CA THR A 101 -7.04 16.57 -16.55
C THR A 101 -8.00 16.35 -17.71
N LEU A 102 -8.97 15.45 -17.54
CA LEU A 102 -9.95 15.14 -18.58
C LEU A 102 -11.31 15.76 -18.27
N LEU A 103 -12.10 15.96 -19.32
CA LEU A 103 -13.50 16.40 -19.21
C LEU A 103 -14.43 15.19 -19.35
N PRO A 104 -15.62 15.22 -18.75
CA PRO A 104 -16.63 14.20 -18.96
C PRO A 104 -17.06 14.09 -20.42
N LEU A 105 -17.43 12.88 -20.83
CA LEU A 105 -18.05 12.65 -22.14
C LEU A 105 -19.45 13.30 -22.15
N THR A 106 -19.70 14.21 -23.08
CA THR A 106 -20.98 14.95 -23.18
C THR A 106 -21.89 14.48 -24.31
N HIS A 107 -21.35 13.78 -25.31
CA HIS A 107 -22.07 13.44 -26.55
C HIS A 107 -22.01 11.94 -26.87
N PHE A 108 -21.82 11.09 -25.85
CA PHE A 108 -21.85 9.65 -26.06
C PHE A 108 -23.29 9.21 -26.37
N PRO A 109 -23.52 8.31 -27.35
CA PRO A 109 -24.88 7.89 -27.74
C PRO A 109 -25.71 7.30 -26.58
N ASP A 110 -25.04 6.62 -25.66
CA ASP A 110 -25.64 6.10 -24.43
C ASP A 110 -25.40 7.08 -23.29
N THR A 111 -26.48 7.72 -22.80
CA THR A 111 -26.39 8.75 -21.76
C THR A 111 -25.89 8.19 -20.43
N THR A 112 -26.06 6.89 -20.17
CA THR A 112 -25.54 6.23 -18.97
C THR A 112 -24.01 6.26 -18.94
N VAL A 113 -23.36 6.14 -20.10
CA VAL A 113 -21.90 6.24 -20.24
C VAL A 113 -21.44 7.68 -19.97
N SER A 114 -22.16 8.68 -20.49
CA SER A 114 -21.88 10.10 -20.21
C SER A 114 -22.01 10.44 -18.72
N MET A 115 -23.05 9.90 -18.06
CA MET A 115 -23.24 10.06 -16.61
C MET A 115 -22.14 9.38 -15.79
N ALA A 116 -21.80 8.13 -16.13
CA ALA A 116 -20.73 7.39 -15.48
C ALA A 116 -19.37 8.09 -15.64
N SER A 117 -19.10 8.62 -16.84
CA SER A 117 -17.92 9.42 -17.15
C SER A 117 -17.81 10.65 -16.24
N ALA A 118 -18.90 11.40 -16.08
CA ALA A 118 -18.95 12.55 -15.17
C ALA A 118 -18.74 12.17 -13.70
N GLN A 119 -19.37 11.09 -13.25
CA GLN A 119 -19.28 10.62 -11.88
C GLN A 119 -17.86 10.15 -11.52
N ILE A 120 -17.22 9.35 -12.38
CA ILE A 120 -15.85 8.85 -12.15
C ILE A 120 -14.87 10.03 -12.07
N LEU A 121 -14.97 10.99 -13.00
CA LEU A 121 -14.10 12.16 -12.98
C LEU A 121 -14.32 13.04 -11.73
N GLN A 122 -15.58 13.22 -11.31
CA GLN A 122 -15.89 13.95 -10.08
C GLN A 122 -15.31 13.27 -8.83
N ASN A 123 -15.41 11.94 -8.74
CA ASN A 123 -14.84 11.18 -7.64
C ASN A 123 -13.31 11.31 -7.62
N HIS A 124 -12.66 11.10 -8.77
CA HIS A 124 -11.20 11.23 -8.91
C HIS A 124 -10.69 12.64 -8.56
N ALA A 125 -11.46 13.70 -8.84
CA ALA A 125 -11.07 15.07 -8.54
C ALA A 125 -10.92 15.36 -7.03
N SER A 126 -11.55 14.55 -6.17
CA SER A 126 -11.56 14.76 -4.71
C SER A 126 -10.95 13.61 -3.90
N SER A 127 -10.73 12.43 -4.50
CA SER A 127 -10.31 11.23 -3.77
C SER A 127 -8.84 11.25 -3.32
N PHE A 128 -7.97 12.03 -3.97
CA PHE A 128 -6.52 12.00 -3.74
C PHE A 128 -5.91 13.39 -3.49
N PRO A 129 -6.30 14.10 -2.40
CA PRO A 129 -5.91 15.48 -2.18
C PRO A 129 -4.40 15.68 -1.88
N GLU A 130 -3.73 14.64 -1.39
CA GLU A 130 -2.28 14.67 -1.10
C GLU A 130 -1.42 14.21 -2.28
N GLU A 131 -2.03 13.78 -3.37
CA GLU A 131 -1.33 13.23 -4.52
C GLU A 131 -1.33 14.21 -5.70
N LYS A 132 -0.23 14.20 -6.46
CA LYS A 132 -0.15 14.96 -7.71
C LYS A 132 -0.54 14.06 -8.87
N VAL A 133 -1.65 14.39 -9.53
CA VAL A 133 -2.05 13.75 -10.78
C VAL A 133 -1.05 14.12 -11.88
N LEU A 134 -0.40 13.12 -12.47
CA LEU A 134 0.48 13.30 -13.63
C LEU A 134 -0.27 13.16 -14.95
N LYS A 135 -1.13 12.14 -15.02
CA LYS A 135 -1.93 11.76 -16.18
C LYS A 135 -3.21 11.11 -15.70
N GLN A 136 -4.28 11.34 -16.45
CA GLN A 136 -5.55 10.65 -16.36
C GLN A 136 -5.83 10.05 -17.73
N ARG A 137 -6.31 8.81 -17.75
CA ARG A 137 -6.71 8.12 -18.97
C ARG A 137 -8.17 7.72 -18.85
N HIS A 138 -8.99 8.16 -19.79
CA HIS A 138 -10.38 7.79 -19.91
C HIS A 138 -10.52 6.82 -21.08
N LYS A 139 -11.19 5.70 -20.87
CA LYS A 139 -11.38 4.66 -21.88
C LYS A 139 -12.82 4.16 -21.83
N VAL A 140 -13.46 4.15 -22.99
CA VAL A 140 -14.74 3.45 -23.18
C VAL A 140 -14.48 2.27 -24.11
N SER A 141 -14.84 1.07 -23.64
CA SER A 141 -14.75 -0.16 -24.42
C SER A 141 -16.11 -0.84 -24.51
N ILE A 142 -16.46 -1.31 -25.71
CA ILE A 142 -17.65 -2.10 -25.98
C ILE A 142 -17.27 -3.57 -26.00
N VAL A 143 -17.81 -4.33 -25.04
CA VAL A 143 -17.61 -5.78 -24.98
C VAL A 143 -18.74 -6.46 -25.78
N PRO A 144 -18.44 -7.20 -26.85
CA PRO A 144 -19.47 -7.93 -27.58
C PRO A 144 -20.00 -9.08 -26.72
N VAL A 145 -21.31 -9.26 -26.73
CA VAL A 145 -22.00 -10.37 -26.05
C VAL A 145 -23.02 -10.97 -27.01
N ALA A 146 -22.94 -12.28 -27.23
CA ALA A 146 -23.90 -13.05 -27.99
C ALA A 146 -24.64 -14.02 -27.06
N ALA A 147 -25.97 -14.00 -27.11
CA ALA A 147 -26.82 -14.95 -26.41
C ALA A 147 -27.23 -16.07 -27.39
N VAL A 148 -26.92 -17.32 -27.04
CA VAL A 148 -27.14 -18.49 -27.91
C VAL A 148 -28.12 -19.43 -27.24
N SER A 149 -29.33 -19.49 -27.78
CA SER A 149 -30.31 -20.50 -27.42
C SER A 149 -29.98 -21.82 -28.12
N TYR A 150 -29.99 -22.92 -27.39
CA TYR A 150 -29.70 -24.24 -27.93
C TYR A 150 -30.75 -25.26 -27.49
N LYS A 151 -30.88 -26.32 -28.29
CA LYS A 151 -31.62 -27.53 -27.94
C LYS A 151 -30.68 -28.72 -28.01
N TRP A 152 -30.63 -29.50 -26.93
CA TRP A 152 -29.83 -30.71 -26.88
C TRP A 152 -30.62 -31.83 -26.19
N LYS A 153 -30.90 -32.90 -26.93
CA LYS A 153 -31.86 -33.95 -26.52
C LYS A 153 -33.21 -33.32 -26.15
N ASN A 154 -33.66 -33.50 -24.91
CA ASN A 154 -34.90 -32.94 -24.36
C ASN A 154 -34.65 -31.68 -23.49
N HIS A 155 -33.48 -31.06 -23.60
CA HIS A 155 -33.13 -29.85 -22.87
C HIS A 155 -33.00 -28.67 -23.81
N ASP A 156 -33.75 -27.61 -23.51
CA ASP A 156 -33.53 -26.29 -24.07
C ASP A 156 -32.68 -25.49 -23.08
N GLY A 157 -31.75 -24.68 -23.58
CA GLY A 157 -30.87 -23.87 -22.75
C GLY A 157 -30.40 -22.61 -23.43
N LEU A 158 -29.76 -21.76 -22.64
CA LEU A 158 -29.16 -20.50 -23.07
C LEU A 158 -27.73 -20.44 -22.54
N PHE A 159 -26.79 -20.04 -23.38
CA PHE A 159 -25.46 -19.64 -22.95
C PHE A 159 -25.07 -18.31 -23.61
N HIS A 160 -24.08 -17.65 -23.03
CA HIS A 160 -23.55 -16.41 -23.54
C HIS A 160 -22.11 -16.61 -23.98
N VAL A 161 -21.75 -16.04 -25.13
CA VAL A 161 -20.36 -15.88 -25.57
C VAL A 161 -20.02 -14.41 -25.50
N TYR A 162 -18.93 -14.05 -24.82
CA TYR A 162 -18.63 -12.64 -24.55
C TYR A 162 -17.13 -12.33 -24.61
N GLY A 163 -16.83 -11.08 -24.94
CA GLY A 163 -15.47 -10.59 -25.14
C GLY A 163 -14.82 -11.11 -26.42
N PHE A 164 -13.70 -10.50 -26.80
CA PHE A 164 -12.92 -10.97 -27.94
C PHE A 164 -12.19 -12.29 -27.66
N GLU A 165 -12.04 -12.66 -26.39
CA GLU A 165 -11.56 -13.98 -25.97
C GLU A 165 -12.63 -15.08 -26.15
N GLN A 166 -13.86 -14.72 -26.55
CA GLN A 166 -14.97 -15.66 -26.76
C GLN A 166 -15.26 -16.51 -25.53
N ARG A 167 -15.24 -15.91 -24.33
CA ARG A 167 -15.53 -16.65 -23.10
C ARG A 167 -16.98 -17.11 -23.10
N VAL A 168 -17.20 -18.31 -22.57
CA VAL A 168 -18.53 -18.93 -22.51
C VAL A 168 -19.06 -18.92 -21.09
N TYR A 169 -20.28 -18.43 -20.91
CA TYR A 169 -21.05 -18.55 -19.66
C TYR A 169 -22.32 -19.36 -19.90
N ALA A 170 -22.33 -20.59 -19.39
CA ALA A 170 -23.40 -21.57 -19.57
C ALA A 170 -23.81 -22.20 -18.22
N PRO A 171 -24.48 -21.46 -17.32
CA PRO A 171 -24.82 -21.95 -15.98
C PRO A 171 -25.80 -23.13 -16.01
N SER A 172 -26.64 -23.21 -17.05
CA SER A 172 -27.66 -24.25 -17.23
C SER A 172 -27.21 -25.40 -18.15
N TYR A 173 -25.90 -25.60 -18.32
CA TYR A 173 -25.39 -26.66 -19.20
C TYR A 173 -25.69 -28.06 -18.63
N PRO A 174 -26.37 -28.96 -19.37
CA PRO A 174 -26.93 -30.19 -18.82
C PRO A 174 -25.91 -31.32 -18.57
N GLN A 175 -24.67 -31.20 -19.07
CA GLN A 175 -23.62 -32.19 -18.84
C GLN A 175 -22.52 -31.65 -17.91
N THR A 176 -22.52 -32.10 -16.66
CA THR A 176 -21.41 -31.93 -15.70
C THR A 176 -20.43 -33.11 -15.82
N CYS A 177 -19.75 -33.25 -16.97
CA CYS A 177 -18.65 -34.21 -17.07
C CYS A 177 -17.36 -33.55 -16.57
N CYS A 178 -16.65 -34.19 -15.63
CA CYS A 178 -15.46 -33.67 -14.93
C CYS A 178 -14.26 -33.25 -15.80
N CYS A 179 -14.34 -33.33 -17.14
CA CYS A 179 -13.20 -33.18 -18.04
C CYS A 179 -13.54 -32.51 -19.40
N CYS A 180 -14.71 -31.90 -19.56
CA CYS A 180 -15.08 -31.24 -20.82
C CYS A 180 -15.35 -29.74 -20.61
N SER A 181 -14.54 -28.91 -21.24
CA SER A 181 -14.84 -27.48 -21.46
C SER A 181 -15.75 -27.32 -22.68
N ILE A 182 -16.68 -26.37 -22.60
CA ILE A 182 -17.41 -25.89 -23.77
C ILE A 182 -16.36 -25.15 -24.62
N LEU A 183 -16.06 -25.70 -25.81
CA LEU A 183 -15.19 -25.11 -26.83
C LEU A 183 -15.99 -24.12 -27.69
#